data_AF-A0AAY5KP92-F1
#
_entry.id   AF-A0AAY5KP92-F1
#
_cell.length_a   1.000
_cell.length_b   1.000
_cell.length_c   1.000
_cell.angle_alpha   90.00
_cell.angle_beta   90.00
_cell.angle_gamma   90.00
#
_symmetry.space_group_name_H-M   'P 1'
#
loop_
_entity.id
_entity.type
_entity.pdbx_description
1 polymer ?
#
loop_
_entity_poly.entity_id
_entity_poly.type
_entity_poly.pdbx_seq_one_letter_code
_entity_poly.pdbx_strand_id
1 'polypeptide(L)'
;MSWVKSVQYSGEDVFDEDADDINLQDKEWKYNMKKRVKDGYVDGIDHGKEASLQLGFNMGYREGAEKTIAVGRLKGVISAIQCWCQFQRPDNPIPASVADLLQRVVKHEDYIMEAMRMGLENPMPSVSDVSETMEDLAVGEGEMSCGGAGCSKGSGCCKKSSNVELGSFFFTVPGESLEQLLQCCMDIVSELGLPLELIQHLEQLKSATE
;
A
#
# COMPACT_ATOMS: atom_id res chain seq x y z
N MET A 1 51.89 -82.90 7.83
CA MET A 1 51.35 -82.33 6.57
C MET A 1 49.84 -82.54 6.62
N SER A 2 48.94 -81.58 6.50
CA SER A 2 48.98 -80.22 5.96
C SER A 2 47.97 -79.37 6.76
N TRP A 3 48.35 -78.14 7.07
CA TRP A 3 47.55 -77.16 7.80
C TRP A 3 46.72 -76.37 6.79
N VAL A 4 45.39 -76.48 6.84
CA VAL A 4 44.51 -75.41 6.36
C VAL A 4 43.48 -75.18 7.46
N LYS A 5 43.86 -74.30 8.39
CA LYS A 5 42.91 -73.65 9.29
C LYS A 5 42.36 -72.48 8.49
N SER A 6 41.14 -72.62 8.01
CA SER A 6 40.36 -71.53 7.42
C SER A 6 40.35 -70.34 8.38
N VAL A 7 40.89 -69.21 7.93
CA VAL A 7 40.64 -67.92 8.56
C VAL A 7 39.12 -67.71 8.51
N GLN A 8 38.48 -67.83 9.66
CA GLN A 8 37.17 -67.21 9.85
C GLN A 8 37.41 -65.72 9.69
N TYR A 9 36.94 -65.15 8.57
CA TYR A 9 36.64 -63.73 8.48
C TYR A 9 35.60 -63.46 9.57
N SER A 10 36.05 -63.09 10.77
CA SER A 10 35.23 -62.32 11.69
C SER A 10 35.01 -60.99 10.99
N GLY A 11 33.88 -60.87 10.30
CA GLY A 11 33.39 -59.64 9.69
C GLY A 11 33.00 -58.65 10.77
N GLU A 12 33.99 -58.15 11.49
CA GLU A 12 33.92 -56.88 12.17
C GLU A 12 34.54 -55.90 11.18
N ASP A 13 33.69 -55.22 10.43
CA ASP A 13 34.09 -54.14 9.55
C ASP A 13 34.52 -52.96 10.44
N VAL A 14 35.81 -52.94 10.79
CA VAL A 14 36.38 -51.98 11.76
C VAL A 14 36.42 -50.56 11.19
N PHE A 15 36.17 -50.39 9.89
CA PHE A 15 36.06 -49.11 9.22
C PHE A 15 34.79 -49.09 8.37
N ASP A 16 33.69 -48.63 8.96
CA ASP A 16 32.47 -48.31 8.21
C ASP A 16 32.76 -47.06 7.37
N GLU A 17 33.36 -47.27 6.19
CA GLU A 17 33.79 -46.22 5.24
C GLU A 17 32.61 -45.32 4.85
N ASP A 18 31.39 -45.86 4.85
CA ASP A 18 30.16 -45.15 4.54
C ASP A 18 29.54 -44.44 5.77
N ALA A 19 29.92 -44.79 7.01
CA ALA A 19 29.36 -44.15 8.21
C ALA A 19 29.70 -42.67 8.30
N ASP A 20 30.89 -42.27 7.87
CA ASP A 20 31.28 -40.86 7.87
C ASP A 20 30.50 -40.05 6.84
N ASP A 21 30.24 -40.64 5.66
CA ASP A 21 29.42 -40.05 4.60
C ASP A 21 27.94 -39.95 5.00
N ILE A 22 27.38 -41.00 5.62
CA ILE A 22 26.00 -41.00 6.16
C ILE A 22 25.86 -39.95 7.28
N ASN A 23 26.83 -39.87 8.19
CA ASN A 23 26.83 -38.86 9.25
C ASN A 23 26.97 -37.43 8.72
N LEU A 24 27.71 -37.23 7.63
CA LEU A 24 27.84 -35.94 6.95
C LEU A 24 26.52 -35.54 6.29
N GLN A 25 25.87 -36.46 5.57
CA GLN A 25 24.55 -36.24 4.96
C GLN A 25 23.48 -35.90 6.01
N ASP A 26 23.48 -36.60 7.15
CA ASP A 26 22.54 -36.33 8.25
C ASP A 26 22.75 -34.94 8.88
N LYS A 27 24.01 -34.50 9.01
CA LYS A 27 24.35 -33.16 9.51
C LYS A 27 23.92 -32.08 8.52
N GLU A 28 24.18 -32.28 7.23
CA GLU A 28 23.76 -31.36 6.17
C GLU A 28 22.24 -31.27 6.06
N TRP A 29 21.54 -32.40 6.17
CA TRP A 29 20.07 -32.44 6.19
C TRP A 29 19.51 -31.64 7.38
N LYS A 30 20.01 -31.89 8.60
CA LYS A 30 19.57 -31.17 9.81
C LYS A 30 19.86 -29.67 9.70
N TYR A 31 21.04 -29.30 9.20
CA TYR A 31 21.41 -27.90 9.00
C TYR A 31 20.49 -27.22 7.97
N ASN A 32 20.28 -27.84 6.81
CA ASN A 32 19.40 -27.32 5.76
C ASN A 32 17.94 -27.22 6.23
N MET A 33 17.45 -28.16 7.03
CA MET A 33 16.10 -28.09 7.58
C MET A 33 15.96 -26.94 8.57
N LYS A 34 16.94 -26.76 9.48
CA LYS A 34 16.96 -25.63 10.42
C LYS A 34 17.06 -24.29 9.69
N LYS A 35 17.88 -24.23 8.64
CA LYS A 35 18.04 -23.04 7.79
C LYS A 35 16.73 -22.70 7.08
N ARG A 36 16.04 -23.67 6.46
CA ARG A 36 14.74 -23.45 5.81
C ARG A 36 13.70 -22.82 6.74
N VAL A 37 13.63 -23.27 7.99
CA VAL A 37 12.68 -22.72 8.97
C VAL A 37 13.03 -21.27 9.30
N LYS A 38 14.31 -20.96 9.50
CA LYS A 38 14.76 -19.59 9.77
C LYS A 38 14.53 -18.68 8.57
N ASP A 39 14.90 -19.14 7.37
CA ASP A 39 14.74 -18.39 6.13
C ASP A 39 13.25 -18.15 5.83
N GLY A 40 12.38 -19.13 6.04
CA GLY A 40 10.94 -18.97 5.87
C GLY A 40 10.29 -18.02 6.89
N TYR A 41 10.82 -17.93 8.11
CA TYR A 41 10.36 -16.94 9.10
C TYR A 41 10.76 -15.52 8.71
N VAL A 42 12.00 -15.33 8.26
CA VAL A 42 12.49 -14.03 7.79
C VAL A 42 11.72 -13.58 6.55
N ASP A 43 11.56 -14.48 5.57
CA ASP A 43 10.78 -14.24 4.35
C ASP A 43 9.31 -13.92 4.68
N GLY A 44 8.71 -14.63 5.65
CA GLY A 44 7.35 -14.35 6.11
C GLY A 44 7.19 -12.97 6.76
N ILE A 45 8.18 -12.51 7.53
CA ILE A 45 8.19 -11.15 8.10
C ILE A 45 8.30 -10.11 6.99
N ASP A 46 9.23 -10.30 6.05
CA ASP A 46 9.47 -9.34 4.98
C ASP A 46 8.26 -9.25 4.05
N HIS A 47 7.68 -10.38 3.66
CA HIS A 47 6.45 -10.44 2.88
C HIS A 47 5.26 -9.83 3.64
N GLY A 48 5.18 -10.01 4.96
CA GLY A 48 4.15 -9.40 5.80
C GLY A 48 4.25 -7.87 5.85
N LYS A 49 5.47 -7.34 5.99
CA LYS A 49 5.75 -5.89 5.97
C LYS A 49 5.46 -5.27 4.62
N GLU A 50 5.86 -5.93 3.54
CA GLU A 50 5.57 -5.45 2.19
C GLU A 50 4.07 -5.44 1.90
N ALA A 51 3.35 -6.50 2.29
CA ALA A 51 1.91 -6.59 2.11
C ALA A 51 1.15 -5.50 2.89
N SER A 52 1.54 -5.21 4.14
CA SER A 52 0.92 -4.16 4.94
C SER A 52 1.22 -2.75 4.38
N LEU A 53 2.46 -2.51 3.94
CA LEU A 53 2.85 -1.26 3.28
C LEU A 53 2.06 -1.04 1.99
N GLN A 54 1.96 -2.06 1.15
CA GLN A 54 1.22 -1.96 -0.12
C GLN A 54 -0.28 -1.72 0.11
N LEU A 55 -0.86 -2.34 1.15
CA LEU A 55 -2.25 -2.08 1.53
C LEU A 55 -2.45 -0.61 1.91
N GLY A 56 -1.58 -0.06 2.77
CA GLY A 56 -1.61 1.35 3.15
C GLY A 56 -1.44 2.28 1.97
N PHE A 57 -0.49 1.99 1.07
CA PHE A 57 -0.28 2.75 -0.15
C PHE A 57 -1.51 2.75 -1.06
N ASN A 58 -2.11 1.57 -1.32
CA ASN A 58 -3.28 1.46 -2.17
C ASN A 58 -4.49 2.25 -1.61
N MET A 59 -4.65 2.26 -0.29
CA MET A 59 -5.71 3.02 0.37
C MET A 59 -5.45 4.53 0.24
N GLY A 60 -4.26 5.00 0.63
CA GLY A 60 -3.91 6.41 0.54
C GLY A 60 -3.89 6.94 -0.90
N TYR A 61 -3.44 6.13 -1.86
CA TYR A 61 -3.47 6.47 -3.29
C TYR A 61 -4.90 6.65 -3.81
N ARG A 62 -5.80 5.72 -3.46
CA ARG A 62 -7.21 5.82 -3.87
C ARG A 62 -7.86 7.08 -3.32
N GLU A 63 -7.72 7.31 -2.01
CA GLU A 63 -8.31 8.47 -1.35
C GLU A 63 -7.73 9.80 -1.87
N GLY A 64 -6.41 9.83 -2.07
CA GLY A 64 -5.71 10.97 -2.66
C GLY A 64 -6.20 11.28 -4.07
N ALA A 65 -6.34 10.24 -4.91
CA ALA A 65 -6.83 10.36 -6.27
C ALA A 65 -8.30 10.84 -6.31
N GLU A 66 -9.18 10.26 -5.49
CA GLU A 66 -10.60 10.65 -5.41
C GLU A 66 -10.75 12.15 -5.10
N LYS A 67 -9.97 12.67 -4.15
CA LYS A 67 -10.03 14.09 -3.75
C LYS A 67 -9.39 15.04 -4.77
N THR A 68 -8.40 14.60 -5.54
CA THR A 68 -7.61 15.50 -6.42
C THR A 68 -8.01 15.44 -7.89
N ILE A 69 -8.60 14.33 -8.38
CA ILE A 69 -8.96 14.17 -9.81
C ILE A 69 -9.92 15.26 -10.28
N ALA A 70 -10.98 15.54 -9.51
CA ALA A 70 -12.00 16.51 -9.93
C ALA A 70 -11.43 17.94 -9.97
N VAL A 71 -10.64 18.32 -8.96
CA VAL A 71 -9.94 19.62 -8.90
C VAL A 71 -8.93 19.76 -10.03
N GLY A 72 -8.15 18.71 -10.31
CA GLY A 72 -7.18 18.68 -11.41
C GLY A 72 -7.84 18.83 -12.78
N ARG A 73 -8.99 18.18 -12.99
CA ARG A 73 -9.79 18.35 -14.22
C ARG A 73 -10.32 19.77 -14.36
N LEU A 74 -10.88 20.35 -13.29
CA LEU A 74 -11.35 21.73 -13.30
C LEU A 74 -10.22 22.73 -13.63
N LYS A 75 -9.06 22.57 -12.99
CA LYS A 75 -7.85 23.36 -13.28
C LYS A 75 -7.44 23.25 -14.75
N GLY A 76 -7.47 22.04 -15.31
CA GLY A 76 -7.19 21.79 -16.72
C GLY A 76 -8.17 22.51 -17.65
N VAL A 77 -9.48 22.45 -17.35
CA VAL A 77 -10.52 23.14 -18.13
C VAL A 77 -10.30 24.66 -18.10
N ILE A 78 -10.12 25.26 -16.92
CA ILE A 78 -9.91 26.71 -16.80
C ILE A 78 -8.62 27.15 -17.49
N SER A 79 -7.57 26.35 -17.39
CA SER A 79 -6.30 26.61 -18.07
C SER A 79 -6.45 26.58 -19.60
N ALA A 80 -7.28 25.65 -20.12
CA ALA A 80 -7.62 25.60 -21.54
C ALA A 80 -8.45 26.83 -21.97
N ILE A 81 -9.43 27.26 -21.17
CA ILE A 81 -10.20 28.49 -21.41
C ILE A 81 -9.27 29.71 -21.44
N GLN A 82 -8.35 29.82 -20.48
CA GLN A 82 -7.37 30.91 -20.42
C GLN A 82 -6.51 30.94 -21.69
N CYS A 83 -6.00 29.80 -22.13
CA CYS A 83 -5.21 29.68 -23.36
C CYS A 83 -6.04 30.08 -24.60
N TRP A 84 -7.29 29.64 -24.68
CA TRP A 84 -8.21 30.03 -25.74
C TRP A 84 -8.47 31.53 -25.77
N CYS A 85 -8.67 32.17 -24.61
CA CYS A 85 -8.85 33.62 -24.52
C CYS A 85 -7.62 34.38 -25.06
N GLN A 86 -6.41 33.93 -24.71
CA GLN A 86 -5.17 34.52 -25.22
C GLN A 86 -5.05 34.38 -26.74
N PHE A 87 -5.40 33.21 -27.27
CA PHE A 87 -5.34 32.95 -28.71
C PHE A 87 -6.33 33.81 -29.49
N GLN A 88 -7.57 33.97 -28.99
CA GLN A 88 -8.58 34.78 -29.66
C GLN A 88 -8.29 36.29 -29.64
N ARG A 89 -7.60 36.77 -28.60
CA ARG A 89 -7.32 38.20 -28.42
C ARG A 89 -5.88 38.41 -27.94
N PRO A 90 -4.88 38.30 -28.83
CA PRO A 90 -3.48 38.46 -28.45
C PRO A 90 -3.16 39.87 -27.92
N ASP A 91 -3.91 40.89 -28.36
CA ASP A 91 -3.71 42.29 -27.94
C ASP A 91 -4.46 42.67 -26.66
N ASN A 92 -5.35 41.81 -26.15
CA ASN A 92 -6.10 42.08 -24.91
C ASN A 92 -5.58 41.21 -23.76
N PRO A 93 -5.52 41.75 -22.53
CA PRO A 93 -5.22 40.94 -21.37
C PRO A 93 -6.30 39.88 -21.14
N ILE A 94 -5.88 38.76 -20.57
CA ILE A 94 -6.75 37.67 -20.13
C ILE A 94 -7.86 38.23 -19.25
N PRO A 95 -9.12 37.76 -19.39
CA PRO A 95 -10.19 38.17 -18.48
C PRO A 95 -9.79 37.93 -17.02
N ALA A 96 -9.89 38.97 -16.19
CA ALA A 96 -9.53 38.90 -14.77
C ALA A 96 -10.34 37.81 -14.03
N SER A 97 -11.58 37.56 -14.44
CA SER A 97 -12.44 36.50 -13.90
C SER A 97 -11.86 35.09 -14.11
N VAL A 98 -11.28 34.82 -15.30
CA VAL A 98 -10.65 33.53 -15.62
C VAL A 98 -9.36 33.35 -14.83
N ALA A 99 -8.53 34.40 -14.76
CA ALA A 99 -7.28 34.37 -14.01
C ALA A 99 -7.50 34.22 -12.50
N ASP A 100 -8.48 34.93 -11.94
CA ASP A 100 -8.86 34.82 -10.53
C ASP A 100 -9.43 33.44 -10.21
N LEU A 101 -10.34 32.90 -11.03
CA LEU A 101 -10.87 31.55 -10.84
C LEU A 101 -9.76 30.50 -10.86
N LEU A 102 -8.79 30.60 -11.80
CA LEU A 102 -7.66 29.68 -11.83
C LEU A 102 -6.84 29.77 -10.53
N GLN A 103 -6.58 30.99 -10.03
CA GLN A 103 -5.85 31.19 -8.79
C GLN A 103 -6.61 30.60 -7.59
N ARG A 104 -7.94 30.73 -7.53
CA ARG A 104 -8.77 30.13 -6.49
C ARG A 104 -8.74 28.60 -6.53
N VAL A 105 -8.78 27.99 -7.72
CA VAL A 105 -8.66 26.54 -7.89
C VAL A 105 -7.28 26.04 -7.47
N VAL A 106 -6.19 26.75 -7.81
CA VAL A 106 -4.83 26.39 -7.37
C VAL A 106 -4.72 26.44 -5.85
N LYS A 107 -5.24 27.49 -5.21
CA LYS A 107 -5.27 27.58 -3.73
C LYS A 107 -6.07 26.44 -3.09
N HIS A 108 -7.18 26.04 -3.71
CA HIS A 108 -7.99 24.92 -3.23
C HIS A 108 -7.23 23.59 -3.36
N GLU A 109 -6.49 23.39 -4.45
CA GLU A 109 -5.61 22.24 -4.65
C GLU A 109 -4.49 22.18 -3.60
N ASP A 110 -3.79 23.29 -3.37
CA ASP A 110 -2.74 23.41 -2.36
C ASP A 110 -3.28 23.12 -0.96
N TYR A 111 -4.49 23.60 -0.65
CA TYR A 111 -5.17 23.31 0.61
C TYR A 111 -5.44 21.81 0.79
N ILE A 112 -5.91 21.12 -0.26
CA ILE A 112 -6.15 19.67 -0.20
C ILE A 112 -4.83 18.92 0.04
N MET A 113 -3.76 19.29 -0.66
CA MET A 113 -2.43 18.69 -0.45
C MET A 113 -1.90 18.92 0.96
N GLU A 114 -2.12 20.12 1.49
CA GLU A 114 -1.78 20.49 2.86
C GLU A 114 -2.53 19.64 3.89
N ALA A 115 -3.85 19.51 3.73
CA ALA A 115 -4.68 18.70 4.60
C ALA A 115 -4.26 17.22 4.58
N MET A 116 -3.95 16.68 3.41
CA MET A 116 -3.41 15.31 3.27
C MET A 116 -2.07 15.16 4.00
N ARG A 117 -1.17 16.13 3.87
CA ARG A 117 0.13 16.09 4.55
C ARG A 117 0.00 16.16 6.07
N MET A 118 -0.86 17.03 6.58
CA MET A 118 -1.15 17.14 8.01
C MET A 118 -1.75 15.85 8.58
N GLY A 119 -2.55 15.13 7.79
CA GLY A 119 -3.05 13.79 8.13
C GLY A 119 -1.98 12.72 8.22
N LEU A 120 -0.91 12.83 7.41
CA LEU A 120 0.22 11.92 7.44
C LEU A 120 1.17 12.20 8.62
N GLU A 121 1.38 13.48 8.97
CA GLU A 121 2.26 13.90 10.07
C GLU A 121 1.63 13.65 11.45
N ASN A 122 0.30 13.63 11.55
CA ASN A 122 -0.43 13.29 12.77
C ASN A 122 -1.28 12.02 12.55
N PRO A 123 -0.65 10.84 12.37
CA PRO A 123 -1.40 9.62 12.24
C PRO A 123 -2.18 9.39 13.55
N MET A 124 -3.46 8.99 13.44
CA MET A 124 -4.17 8.48 14.61
C MET A 124 -3.31 7.37 15.23
N PRO A 125 -3.19 7.29 16.57
CA PRO A 125 -2.31 6.31 17.21
C PRO A 125 -2.64 4.93 16.66
N SER A 126 -1.69 4.37 15.92
CA SER A 126 -1.86 3.13 15.20
C SER A 126 -1.64 1.99 16.17
N VAL A 127 -2.39 0.91 16.02
CA VAL A 127 -2.20 -0.31 16.82
C VAL A 127 -0.78 -0.89 16.62
N SER A 128 -0.08 -0.48 15.56
CA SER A 128 1.33 -0.82 15.31
C SER A 128 2.29 -0.19 16.34
N ASP A 129 1.97 0.98 16.88
CA ASP A 129 2.77 1.63 17.94
C ASP A 129 2.70 0.85 19.26
N VAL A 130 1.68 -0.01 19.42
CA VAL A 130 1.57 -0.95 20.54
C VAL A 130 2.41 -2.21 20.30
N SER A 131 2.67 -2.58 19.04
CA SER A 131 3.42 -3.79 18.71
C SER A 131 4.93 -3.68 18.97
N GLU A 132 5.52 -2.48 18.93
CA GLU A 132 6.93 -2.27 19.30
C GLU A 132 7.18 -2.49 20.81
N THR A 133 6.14 -2.57 21.63
CA THR A 133 6.27 -2.86 23.07
C THR A 133 6.29 -4.36 23.41
N MET A 134 6.22 -5.26 22.42
CA MET A 134 6.27 -6.72 22.62
C MET A 134 7.65 -7.35 22.43
N GLU A 135 8.73 -6.56 22.34
CA GLU A 135 10.09 -7.08 22.17
C GLU A 135 10.67 -7.82 23.41
N ASP A 136 9.89 -8.00 24.49
CA ASP A 136 10.34 -8.69 25.72
C ASP A 136 9.51 -9.92 26.11
N LEU A 137 9.14 -10.75 25.14
CA LEU A 137 8.79 -12.15 25.39
C LEU A 137 9.95 -13.04 24.92
N ALA A 138 10.97 -13.14 25.77
CA ALA A 138 12.00 -14.15 25.64
C ALA A 138 11.35 -15.53 25.48
N VAL A 139 11.47 -16.13 24.30
CA VAL A 139 11.16 -17.55 24.08
C VAL A 139 12.26 -18.33 24.81
N GLY A 140 12.04 -18.56 26.10
CA GLY A 140 12.87 -19.46 26.88
C GLY A 140 12.86 -20.83 26.21
N GLU A 141 14.03 -21.47 26.17
CA GLU A 141 14.21 -22.88 25.81
C GLU A 141 13.50 -23.76 26.85
N GLY A 142 12.17 -23.80 26.79
CA GLY A 142 11.35 -24.75 27.50
C GLY A 142 10.82 -25.73 26.48
N GLU A 143 11.03 -27.02 26.73
CA GLU A 143 10.36 -28.11 26.02
C GLU A 143 8.83 -27.94 26.12
N MET A 144 8.26 -27.16 25.21
CA MET A 144 6.83 -26.95 25.11
C MET A 144 6.25 -28.11 24.31
N SER A 145 5.96 -29.19 25.03
CA SER A 145 5.03 -30.23 24.61
C SER A 145 3.76 -29.58 24.08
N CYS A 146 3.46 -29.74 22.78
CA CYS A 146 2.17 -29.34 22.22
C CYS A 146 1.08 -30.30 22.73
N GLY A 147 0.71 -30.13 23.98
CA GLY A 147 -0.40 -30.82 24.62
C GLY A 147 -1.74 -30.26 24.12
N GLY A 148 -2.28 -30.91 23.09
CA GLY A 148 -3.72 -31.16 22.99
C GLY A 148 -4.64 -29.99 22.64
N ALA A 149 -4.73 -29.66 21.35
CA ALA A 149 -6.01 -29.51 20.64
C ALA A 149 -5.69 -29.43 19.13
N GLY A 150 -6.21 -30.41 18.37
CA GLY A 150 -5.89 -30.56 16.96
C GLY A 150 -6.21 -29.32 16.12
N CYS A 151 -5.19 -28.80 15.44
CA CYS A 151 -5.37 -28.03 14.21
C CYS A 151 -5.97 -28.97 13.15
N SER A 152 -7.28 -29.12 13.22
CA SER A 152 -8.06 -29.88 12.26
C SER A 152 -8.12 -29.08 10.97
N LYS A 153 -7.47 -29.64 9.94
CA LYS A 153 -7.72 -29.48 8.50
C LYS A 153 -8.84 -28.49 8.14
N GLY A 154 -8.49 -27.48 7.33
CA GLY A 154 -9.41 -27.01 6.29
C GLY A 154 -10.10 -25.66 6.48
N SER A 155 -9.53 -24.73 7.23
CA SER A 155 -9.96 -23.33 7.10
C SER A 155 -8.75 -22.41 7.14
N GLY A 156 -8.49 -21.73 6.02
CA GLY A 156 -7.44 -20.73 5.91
C GLY A 156 -7.51 -19.73 7.06
N CYS A 157 -6.40 -19.63 7.80
CA CYS A 157 -6.17 -18.62 8.84
C CYS A 157 -6.22 -17.18 8.25
N CYS A 158 -6.21 -17.08 6.92
CA CYS A 158 -6.50 -15.87 6.17
C CYS A 158 -7.90 -15.98 5.57
N LYS A 159 -8.96 -15.80 6.38
CA LYS A 159 -10.31 -15.62 5.84
C LYS A 159 -10.85 -14.25 6.17
N LYS A 160 -11.07 -13.55 5.05
CA LYS A 160 -11.87 -12.36 4.82
C LYS A 160 -11.16 -11.07 5.19
N SER A 161 -10.75 -10.36 4.13
CA SER A 161 -10.83 -8.91 4.04
C SER A 161 -12.08 -8.45 4.79
N SER A 162 -11.92 -8.16 6.08
CA SER A 162 -12.74 -7.16 6.70
C SER A 162 -12.41 -5.90 5.92
N ASN A 163 -13.44 -5.31 5.33
CA ASN A 163 -13.40 -3.93 4.92
C ASN A 163 -13.07 -3.16 6.21
N VAL A 164 -11.79 -3.00 6.50
CA VAL A 164 -11.34 -2.10 7.55
C VAL A 164 -11.62 -0.74 6.94
N GLU A 165 -12.83 -0.24 7.23
CA GLU A 165 -13.14 1.18 7.15
C GLU A 165 -12.29 1.85 8.23
N LEU A 166 -10.97 1.85 8.00
CA LEU A 166 -10.04 2.72 8.67
C LEU A 166 -10.48 4.11 8.22
N GLY A 167 -11.03 4.85 9.19
CA GLY A 167 -11.94 5.96 8.97
C GLY A 167 -11.61 6.79 7.74
N SER A 168 -12.60 6.92 6.86
CA SER A 168 -12.60 7.97 5.84
C SER A 168 -12.11 9.25 6.51
N PHE A 169 -10.94 9.71 6.09
CA PHE A 169 -10.38 10.99 6.50
C PHE A 169 -11.30 12.07 5.93
N PHE A 170 -12.44 12.28 6.60
CA PHE A 170 -13.35 13.39 6.35
C PHE A 170 -12.67 14.65 6.87
N PHE A 171 -11.67 15.13 6.13
CA PHE A 171 -11.20 16.50 6.25
C PHE A 171 -12.34 17.38 5.73
N THR A 172 -13.16 17.92 6.63
CA THR A 172 -14.03 19.03 6.29
C THR A 172 -13.15 20.22 5.94
N VAL A 173 -13.03 20.48 4.63
CA VAL A 173 -12.30 21.61 4.05
C VAL A 173 -12.98 22.92 4.50
N PRO A 174 -12.37 23.74 5.37
CA PRO A 174 -12.83 25.09 5.65
C PRO A 174 -12.34 25.98 4.51
N GLY A 175 -13.15 26.13 3.47
CA GLY A 175 -12.82 26.93 2.28
C GLY A 175 -13.96 26.93 1.27
N GLU A 176 -13.80 27.66 0.16
CA GLU A 176 -14.70 27.54 -0.99
C GLU A 176 -14.77 26.08 -1.43
N SER A 177 -15.98 25.54 -1.58
CA SER A 177 -16.18 24.16 -2.00
C SER A 177 -15.88 24.00 -3.50
N LEU A 178 -15.50 22.79 -3.91
CA LEU A 178 -15.32 22.48 -5.33
C LEU A 178 -16.58 22.79 -6.15
N GLU A 179 -17.77 22.59 -5.57
CA GLU A 179 -19.05 22.95 -6.19
C GLU A 179 -19.17 24.44 -6.50
N GLN A 180 -18.69 25.32 -5.60
CA GLN A 180 -18.68 26.77 -5.81
C GLN A 180 -17.72 27.15 -6.95
N LEU A 181 -16.54 26.52 -7.00
CA LEU A 181 -15.56 26.73 -8.07
C LEU A 181 -16.08 26.23 -9.44
N LEU A 182 -16.77 25.09 -9.45
CA LEU A 182 -17.44 24.54 -10.64
C LEU A 182 -18.54 25.48 -11.13
N GLN A 183 -19.37 26.01 -10.23
CA GLN A 183 -20.43 26.95 -10.58
C GLN A 183 -19.85 28.23 -11.19
N CYS A 184 -18.83 28.83 -10.57
CA CYS A 184 -18.14 29.99 -11.14
C CYS A 184 -17.56 29.70 -12.54
N CYS A 185 -17.06 28.48 -12.78
CA CYS A 185 -16.56 28.08 -14.09
C CYS A 185 -17.70 28.05 -15.13
N MET A 186 -18.85 27.47 -14.80
CA MET A 186 -20.02 27.44 -15.68
C MET A 186 -20.53 28.84 -16.04
N ASP A 187 -20.53 29.76 -15.07
CA ASP A 187 -20.94 31.15 -15.29
C ASP A 187 -19.98 31.85 -16.28
N ILE A 188 -18.66 31.69 -16.10
CA ILE A 188 -17.64 32.22 -17.02
C ILE A 188 -17.78 31.63 -18.42
N VAL A 189 -18.05 30.32 -18.53
CA VAL A 189 -18.24 29.64 -19.83
C VAL A 189 -19.45 30.22 -20.56
N SER A 190 -20.52 30.51 -19.83
CA SER A 190 -21.73 31.14 -20.36
C SER A 190 -21.47 32.60 -20.80
N GLU A 191 -20.75 33.37 -19.99
CA GLU A 191 -20.37 34.76 -20.30
C GLU A 191 -19.46 34.88 -21.53
N LEU A 192 -18.53 33.95 -21.69
CA LEU A 192 -17.60 33.90 -22.83
C LEU A 192 -18.23 33.34 -24.10
N GLY A 193 -19.48 32.83 -24.04
CA GLY A 193 -20.16 32.22 -25.17
C GLY A 193 -19.47 30.95 -25.69
N LEU A 194 -18.85 30.18 -24.77
CA LEU A 194 -18.17 28.94 -25.08
C LEU A 194 -19.16 27.78 -25.36
N PRO A 195 -18.71 26.68 -25.98
CA PRO A 195 -19.59 25.57 -26.37
C PRO A 195 -20.33 24.95 -25.17
N LEU A 196 -21.62 24.61 -25.35
CA LEU A 196 -22.46 24.05 -24.29
C LEU A 196 -21.99 22.66 -23.83
N GLU A 197 -21.26 21.94 -24.67
CA GLU A 197 -20.62 20.67 -24.33
C GLU A 197 -19.68 20.83 -23.12
N LEU A 198 -19.04 21.99 -22.98
CA LEU A 198 -18.17 22.27 -21.85
C LEU A 198 -18.95 22.39 -20.53
N ILE A 199 -20.16 22.96 -20.57
CA ILE A 199 -21.06 23.04 -19.41
C ILE A 199 -21.50 21.63 -19.00
N GLN A 200 -21.87 20.78 -19.97
CA GLN A 200 -22.22 19.38 -19.71
C GLN A 200 -21.06 18.60 -19.08
N HIS A 201 -19.83 18.83 -19.53
CA HIS A 201 -18.64 18.22 -18.91
C HIS A 201 -18.42 18.71 -17.47
N LEU A 202 -18.66 19.99 -17.18
CA LEU A 202 -18.57 20.52 -15.81
C LEU A 202 -19.68 19.97 -14.91
N GLU A 203 -20.89 19.75 -15.43
CA GLU A 203 -21.99 19.10 -14.70
C GLU A 203 -21.67 17.64 -14.36
N GLN A 204 -21.05 16.91 -15.30
CA GLN A 204 -20.56 15.55 -15.03
C GLN A 204 -19.53 15.53 -13.91
N LEU A 205 -18.61 16.51 -13.87
CA LEU A 205 -17.63 16.64 -12.79
C LEU A 205 -18.30 16.91 -11.44
N LYS A 206 -19.35 17.73 -11.42
CA LYS A 206 -20.13 18.01 -10.21
C LYS A 206 -20.85 16.75 -9.69
N SER A 207 -21.43 15.95 -10.58
CA SER A 207 -22.11 14.70 -10.19
C SER A 207 -21.15 13.59 -9.75
N ALA A 208 -19.87 13.65 -10.17
CA ALA A 208 -18.87 12.65 -9.83
C ALA A 208 -18.19 12.91 -8.47
N THR A 209 -18.50 14.05 -7.84
CA THR A 209 -17.95 14.47 -6.55
C THR A 209 -18.92 14.31 -5.38
N GLU A 210 -20.19 13.97 -5.65
CA GLU A 210 -21.19 13.51 -4.67
C GLU A 210 -21.07 12.00 -4.41
#